data_AF-A0A9W6L5F6-F1
#
_entry.id   AF-A0A9W6L5F6-F1
#
_cell.length_a   1.000
_cell.length_b   1.000
_cell.length_c   1.000
_cell.angle_alpha   90.00
_cell.angle_beta   90.00
_cell.angle_gamma   90.00
#
_symmetry.space_group_name_H-M   'P 1'
#
loop_
_entity.id
_entity.type
_entity.pdbx_description
1 polymer ?
#
loop_
_entity_poly.entity_id
_entity_poly.type
_entity_poly.pdbx_seq_one_letter_code
_entity_poly.pdbx_strand_id
1 'polypeptide(L)'
;MGSSRREPAAIAATLSAAVRGIRRVVRAADPARPATLALLRDFGWQLTQLTGELTDLAALLAEHTGCHLEHAEQVCHADGEPGIPHLARACRDLAGLRQALDTAHTAACEYYTEISQLSPAPPPGSRVGHRTATSTEPR
;
A
#
# COMPACT_ATOMS: atom_id res chain seq x y z
N MET A 1 -26.71 19.96 -11.43
CA MET A 1 -25.44 20.66 -11.70
C MET A 1 -24.57 20.61 -10.45
N GLY A 2 -23.38 19.98 -10.53
CA GLY A 2 -22.30 20.18 -9.56
C GLY A 2 -21.94 19.02 -8.63
N SER A 3 -21.49 17.86 -9.14
CA SER A 3 -20.89 16.80 -8.29
C SER A 3 -19.54 16.26 -8.78
N SER A 4 -19.08 16.52 -10.01
CA SER A 4 -17.85 15.89 -10.56
C SER A 4 -16.51 16.51 -10.13
N ARG A 5 -16.48 17.60 -9.36
CA ARG A 5 -15.21 18.22 -8.91
C ARG A 5 -14.63 17.62 -7.62
N ARG A 6 -15.39 16.80 -6.88
CA ARG A 6 -14.95 16.23 -5.60
C ARG A 6 -14.10 14.97 -5.74
N GLU A 7 -14.33 14.16 -6.78
CA GLU A 7 -13.58 12.93 -7.04
C GLU A 7 -12.12 13.15 -7.48
N PRO A 8 -11.80 14.08 -8.40
CA PRO A 8 -10.41 14.24 -8.88
C PRO A 8 -9.46 14.72 -7.77
N ALA A 9 -9.95 15.60 -6.90
CA ALA A 9 -9.19 16.11 -5.76
C ALA A 9 -8.92 15.01 -4.72
N ALA A 10 -9.87 14.08 -4.53
CA ALA A 10 -9.71 12.94 -3.64
C ALA A 10 -8.67 11.96 -4.18
N ILE A 11 -8.72 11.62 -5.46
CA ILE A 11 -7.75 10.72 -6.12
C ILE A 11 -6.33 11.31 -6.05
N ALA A 12 -6.15 12.59 -6.37
CA ALA A 12 -4.84 13.25 -6.31
C ALA A 12 -4.27 13.32 -4.88
N ALA A 13 -5.13 13.53 -3.87
CA ALA A 13 -4.74 13.52 -2.47
C ALA A 13 -4.32 12.12 -2.01
N THR A 14 -5.04 11.07 -2.43
CA THR A 14 -4.71 9.67 -2.14
C THR A 14 -3.40 9.26 -2.80
N LEU A 15 -3.19 9.59 -4.08
CA LEU A 15 -1.91 9.40 -4.78
C LEU A 15 -0.76 10.09 -4.05
N SER A 16 -0.94 11.35 -3.65
CA SER A 16 0.08 12.10 -2.93
C SER A 16 0.39 11.51 -1.56
N ALA A 17 -0.62 10.98 -0.86
CA ALA A 17 -0.43 10.27 0.40
C ALA A 17 0.33 8.96 0.20
N ALA A 18 -0.05 8.15 -0.79
CA ALA A 18 0.61 6.89 -1.13
C ALA A 18 2.07 7.09 -1.51
N VAL A 19 2.39 8.08 -2.37
CA VAL A 19 3.78 8.42 -2.75
C VAL A 19 4.61 8.83 -1.54
N ARG A 20 4.04 9.60 -0.60
CA ARG A 20 4.72 9.96 0.66
C ARG A 20 4.95 8.72 1.54
N GLY A 21 3.99 7.81 1.60
CA GLY A 21 4.11 6.51 2.27
C GLY A 21 5.26 5.68 1.72
N ILE A 22 5.29 5.44 0.41
CA ILE A 22 6.37 4.73 -0.29
C ILE A 22 7.73 5.35 0.03
N ARG A 23 7.86 6.68 -0.15
CA ARG A 23 9.14 7.37 0.09
C ARG A 23 9.59 7.26 1.54
N ARG A 24 8.67 7.21 2.50
CA ARG A 24 9.00 7.04 3.92
C ARG A 24 9.52 5.63 4.19
N VAL A 25 8.84 4.60 3.69
CA VAL A 25 9.26 3.19 3.87
C VAL A 25 10.62 2.96 3.21
N VAL A 26 10.82 3.43 1.98
CA VAL A 26 12.10 3.32 1.26
C VAL A 26 13.24 4.02 2.00
N ARG A 27 12.99 5.19 2.59
CA ARG A 27 14.02 5.90 3.39
C ARG A 27 14.32 5.22 4.72
N ALA A 28 13.34 4.54 5.31
CA ALA A 28 13.51 3.81 6.56
C ALA A 28 14.25 2.48 6.35
N ALA A 29 14.11 1.88 5.17
CA ALA A 29 14.87 0.73 4.72
C ALA A 29 16.30 1.16 4.30
N ASP A 30 17.12 1.58 5.27
CA ASP A 30 18.55 1.80 5.05
C ASP A 30 19.28 0.45 4.92
N PRO A 31 19.79 0.08 3.73
CA PRO A 31 20.45 -1.22 3.52
C PRO A 31 21.79 -1.33 4.25
N ALA A 32 22.37 -0.23 4.72
CA ALA A 32 23.64 -0.23 5.45
C ALA A 32 23.48 -0.58 6.94
N ARG A 33 22.24 -0.66 7.44
CA ARG A 33 21.95 -0.91 8.85
C ARG A 33 21.51 -2.36 9.07
N PRO A 34 22.10 -3.10 10.02
CA PRO A 34 21.64 -4.45 10.35
C PRO A 34 20.20 -4.37 10.90
N ALA A 35 19.26 -4.94 10.15
CA ALA A 35 17.87 -4.98 10.53
C ALA A 35 17.62 -6.11 11.53
N THR A 36 16.86 -5.82 12.59
CA THR A 36 16.36 -6.86 13.49
C THR A 36 15.18 -7.57 12.84
N LEU A 37 14.91 -8.82 13.22
CA LEU A 37 13.75 -9.56 12.71
C LEU A 37 12.41 -8.85 12.99
N ALA A 38 12.31 -8.17 14.14
CA ALA A 38 11.15 -7.34 14.46
C ALA A 38 10.97 -6.17 13.48
N LEU A 39 12.06 -5.48 13.13
CA LEU A 39 12.04 -4.38 12.15
C LEU A 39 11.68 -4.90 10.75
N LEU A 40 12.23 -6.06 10.35
CA LEU A 40 11.91 -6.71 9.07
C LEU A 40 10.43 -7.11 9.00
N ARG A 41 9.85 -7.60 10.10
CA ARG A 41 8.43 -7.91 10.19
C ARG A 41 7.56 -6.66 10.05
N ASP A 42 7.92 -5.59 10.74
CA ASP A 42 7.19 -4.32 10.68
C ASP A 42 7.25 -3.72 9.26
N PHE A 43 8.38 -3.87 8.56
CA PHE A 43 8.48 -3.50 7.14
C PHE A 43 7.60 -4.36 6.24
N GLY A 44 7.55 -5.69 6.47
CA GLY A 44 6.68 -6.59 5.72
C GLY A 44 5.21 -6.18 5.85
N TRP A 45 4.79 -5.88 7.08
CA TRP A 45 3.44 -5.38 7.33
C TRP A 45 3.16 -4.05 6.62
N GLN A 46 4.09 -3.10 6.69
CA GLN A 46 3.96 -1.81 5.99
C GLN A 46 3.86 -1.98 4.47
N LEU A 47 4.62 -2.93 3.88
CA LEU A 47 4.56 -3.24 2.45
C LEU A 47 3.22 -3.87 2.08
N THR A 48 2.67 -4.78 2.88
CA THR A 48 1.34 -5.37 2.67
C THR A 48 0.26 -4.29 2.64
N GLN A 49 0.27 -3.38 3.62
CA GLN A 49 -0.71 -2.28 3.69
C GLN A 49 -0.59 -1.34 2.48
N LEU A 50 0.64 -0.94 2.15
CA LEU A 50 0.89 0.00 1.07
C LEU A 50 0.52 -0.55 -0.30
N THR A 51 0.83 -1.82 -0.57
CA THR A 51 0.47 -2.48 -1.83
C THR A 51 -1.05 -2.65 -1.95
N GLY A 52 -1.75 -2.97 -0.86
CA GLY A 52 -3.22 -3.00 -0.83
C GLY A 52 -3.85 -1.64 -1.16
N GLU A 53 -3.41 -0.57 -0.48
CA GLU A 53 -3.89 0.80 -0.75
C GLU A 53 -3.64 1.24 -2.20
N LEU A 54 -2.51 0.86 -2.78
CA LEU A 54 -2.18 1.16 -4.17
C LEU A 54 -3.04 0.36 -5.15
N THR A 55 -3.33 -0.91 -4.87
CA THR A 55 -4.25 -1.73 -5.69
C THR A 55 -5.65 -1.10 -5.71
N ASP A 56 -6.18 -0.71 -4.55
CA ASP A 56 -7.49 -0.06 -4.45
C ASP A 56 -7.54 1.25 -5.25
N LEU A 57 -6.48 2.06 -5.15
CA LEU A 57 -6.35 3.30 -5.91
C LEU A 57 -6.28 3.05 -7.42
N ALA A 58 -5.54 2.03 -7.86
CA ALA A 58 -5.48 1.64 -9.27
C ALA A 58 -6.86 1.17 -9.78
N ALA A 59 -7.64 0.48 -8.95
CA ALA A 59 -9.00 0.07 -9.28
C ALA A 59 -9.93 1.28 -9.44
N LEU A 60 -9.90 2.24 -8.51
CA LEU A 60 -10.68 3.49 -8.59
C LEU A 60 -10.31 4.31 -9.84
N LEU A 61 -9.02 4.40 -10.17
CA LEU A 61 -8.56 5.06 -11.40
C LEU A 61 -9.06 4.34 -12.65
N ALA A 62 -9.04 3.01 -12.66
CA ALA A 62 -9.53 2.22 -13.78
C ALA A 62 -11.04 2.38 -13.98
N GLU A 63 -11.82 2.39 -12.90
CA GLU A 63 -13.27 2.64 -12.94
C GLU A 63 -13.57 4.05 -13.46
N HIS A 64 -12.92 5.08 -12.89
CA HIS A 64 -13.09 6.46 -13.34
C HIS A 64 -12.71 6.63 -14.82
N THR A 65 -11.60 6.02 -15.26
CA THR A 65 -11.16 6.08 -16.67
C THR A 65 -12.10 5.29 -17.58
N GLY A 66 -12.66 4.18 -17.09
CA GLY A 66 -13.65 3.37 -17.80
C GLY A 66 -14.97 4.11 -18.08
N CYS A 67 -15.46 4.93 -17.14
CA CYS A 67 -16.66 5.74 -17.36
C CYS A 67 -16.51 6.72 -18.55
N HIS A 68 -15.28 7.16 -18.86
CA HIS A 68 -15.01 8.01 -20.01
C HIS A 68 -14.98 7.23 -21.34
N LEU A 69 -14.78 5.91 -21.31
CA LEU A 69 -14.89 5.06 -22.52
C LEU A 69 -16.35 4.91 -22.97
N GLU A 70 -17.29 4.96 -22.02
CA GLU A 70 -18.74 4.93 -22.33
C GLU A 70 -19.22 6.22 -23.01
N HIS A 71 -18.44 7.30 -22.90
CA HIS A 71 -18.71 8.61 -23.51
C HIS A 71 -17.53 9.05 -24.38
N ALA A 72 -16.92 8.11 -25.09
CA ALA A 72 -15.66 8.30 -25.80
C ALA A 72 -15.71 9.45 -26.82
N GLU A 73 -16.87 9.74 -27.43
CA GLU A 73 -17.06 10.88 -28.34
C GLU A 73 -16.97 12.26 -27.66
N GLN A 74 -17.03 12.33 -26.34
CA GLN A 74 -16.91 13.57 -25.56
C GLN A 74 -15.48 13.82 -25.07
N VAL A 75 -14.58 12.85 -25.26
CA VAL A 75 -13.19 12.91 -24.83
C VAL A 75 -12.34 13.42 -26.00
N CYS A 76 -12.14 14.73 -26.04
CA CYS A 76 -11.19 15.37 -26.95
C CYS A 76 -10.06 16.01 -26.17
N HIS A 77 -8.88 16.06 -26.78
CA HIS A 77 -7.78 16.86 -26.27
C HIS A 77 -8.07 18.36 -26.41
N ALA A 78 -7.25 19.20 -25.77
CA ALA A 78 -7.40 20.65 -25.80
C ALA A 78 -7.25 21.27 -27.21
N ASP A 79 -6.59 20.55 -28.11
CA ASP A 79 -6.42 20.84 -29.54
C ASP A 79 -7.53 20.23 -30.43
N GLY A 80 -8.51 19.53 -29.84
CA GLY A 80 -9.69 19.00 -30.53
C GLY A 80 -9.53 17.60 -31.11
N GLU A 81 -8.34 16.98 -30.98
CA GLU A 81 -8.08 15.63 -31.46
C GLU A 81 -8.83 14.57 -30.61
N PRO A 82 -9.26 13.44 -31.21
CA PRO A 82 -9.94 12.37 -30.48
C PRO A 82 -9.04 11.80 -29.38
N GLY A 83 -9.48 11.88 -28.12
CA GLY A 83 -8.74 11.36 -26.97
C GLY A 83 -8.82 9.84 -26.79
N ILE A 84 -9.67 9.17 -27.58
CA ILE A 84 -9.97 7.72 -27.46
C ILE A 84 -8.71 6.83 -27.46
N PRO A 85 -7.71 7.00 -28.34
CA PRO A 85 -6.51 6.16 -28.32
C PRO A 85 -5.69 6.32 -27.04
N HIS A 86 -5.65 7.53 -26.48
CA HIS A 86 -4.96 7.83 -25.23
C HIS A 86 -5.70 7.26 -24.03
N LEU A 87 -7.04 7.35 -24.03
CA LEU A 87 -7.89 6.75 -23.01
C LEU A 87 -7.74 5.22 -23.00
N ALA A 88 -7.79 4.58 -24.17
CA ALA A 88 -7.56 3.14 -24.30
C ALA A 88 -6.14 2.74 -23.85
N ARG A 89 -5.13 3.58 -24.10
CA ARG A 89 -3.78 3.37 -23.58
C ARG A 89 -3.74 3.47 -22.05
N ALA A 90 -4.35 4.51 -21.47
CA ALA A 90 -4.43 4.71 -20.03
C ALA A 90 -5.12 3.53 -19.33
N CYS A 91 -6.23 3.01 -19.87
CA CYS A 91 -6.88 1.82 -19.33
C CYS A 91 -5.96 0.59 -19.31
N ARG A 92 -5.18 0.37 -20.39
CA ARG A 92 -4.20 -0.73 -20.44
C ARG A 92 -3.08 -0.55 -19.43
N ASP A 93 -2.55 0.67 -19.29
CA ASP A 93 -1.48 0.97 -18.34
C ASP A 93 -1.97 0.81 -16.89
N LEU A 94 -3.21 1.21 -16.58
CA LEU A 94 -3.84 1.00 -15.27
C LEU A 94 -4.06 -0.49 -14.96
N ALA A 95 -4.48 -1.28 -15.94
CA ALA A 95 -4.60 -2.72 -15.78
C ALA A 95 -3.24 -3.38 -15.50
N GLY A 96 -2.19 -2.96 -16.24
CA GLY A 96 -0.82 -3.42 -15.99
C GLY A 96 -0.31 -3.02 -14.61
N LEU A 97 -0.59 -1.79 -14.17
CA LEU A 97 -0.24 -1.31 -12.83
C LEU A 97 -0.93 -2.15 -11.74
N ARG A 98 -2.23 -2.40 -11.88
CA ARG A 98 -2.98 -3.24 -10.94
C ARG A 98 -2.36 -4.64 -10.81
N GLN A 99 -2.07 -5.29 -11.95
CA GLN A 99 -1.45 -6.61 -11.93
C GLN A 99 -0.08 -6.61 -11.23
N ALA A 100 0.73 -5.58 -11.45
CA ALA A 100 2.03 -5.44 -10.79
C ALA A 100 1.87 -5.24 -9.28
N LEU A 101 0.88 -4.47 -8.84
CA LEU A 101 0.58 -4.23 -7.43
C LEU A 101 0.02 -5.48 -6.74
N ASP A 102 -0.84 -6.25 -7.39
CA ASP A 102 -1.36 -7.53 -6.87
C ASP A 102 -0.23 -8.55 -6.69
N THR A 103 0.73 -8.57 -7.62
CA THR A 103 1.94 -9.40 -7.51
C THR A 103 2.81 -8.95 -6.34
N ALA A 104 3.03 -7.64 -6.20
CA ALA A 104 3.79 -7.07 -5.09
C ALA A 104 3.11 -7.30 -3.73
N HIS A 105 1.78 -7.25 -3.68
CA HIS A 105 0.99 -7.52 -2.48
C HIS A 105 1.15 -8.96 -2.02
N THR A 106 1.02 -9.91 -2.95
CA THR A 106 1.25 -11.34 -2.69
C THR A 106 2.65 -11.56 -2.11
N ALA A 107 3.68 -11.01 -2.77
CA ALA A 107 5.06 -11.13 -2.30
C ALA A 107 5.29 -10.49 -0.92
N ALA A 108 4.65 -9.35 -0.63
CA ALA A 108 4.73 -8.70 0.68
C ALA A 108 4.09 -9.55 1.79
N CYS A 109 2.93 -10.16 1.51
CA CYS A 109 2.25 -11.08 2.42
C CYS A 109 3.08 -12.34 2.70
N GLU A 110 3.69 -12.94 1.66
CA GLU A 110 4.60 -14.08 1.80
C GLU A 110 5.80 -13.71 2.67
N TYR A 111 6.48 -12.61 2.36
CA TYR A 111 7.60 -12.09 3.14
C TYR A 111 7.22 -11.84 4.62
N TYR A 112 6.10 -11.16 4.87
CA TYR A 112 5.62 -10.92 6.24
C TYR A 112 5.36 -12.23 6.99
N THR A 113 4.77 -13.22 6.30
CA THR A 113 4.45 -14.53 6.87
C THR A 113 5.72 -15.28 7.25
N GLU A 114 6.71 -15.34 6.35
CA GLU A 114 7.99 -16.01 6.60
C GLU A 114 8.75 -15.36 7.76
N ILE A 115 8.86 -14.03 7.79
CA ILE A 115 9.55 -13.33 8.87
C ILE A 115 8.81 -13.50 10.21
N SER A 116 7.48 -13.54 10.19
CA SER A 116 6.67 -13.75 11.40
C SER A 116 6.89 -15.14 12.03
N GLN A 117 7.20 -16.16 11.23
CA GLN A 117 7.57 -17.48 11.74
C GLN A 117 8.94 -17.47 12.43
N LEU A 118 9.87 -16.63 11.95
CA LEU A 118 11.21 -16.47 12.54
C LEU A 118 11.21 -15.57 13.78
N SER A 119 10.23 -14.68 13.91
CA SER A 119 10.09 -13.76 15.05
C SER A 119 8.63 -13.60 15.47
N PRO A 120 8.06 -14.60 16.18
CA PRO A 120 6.70 -14.54 16.66
C PRO A 120 6.50 -13.34 17.61
N ALA A 121 5.37 -12.65 17.48
CA ALA A 121 5.02 -11.61 18.45
C ALA A 121 4.80 -12.26 19.83
N PRO A 122 5.27 -11.64 20.93
CA PRO A 122 4.98 -12.14 22.26
C PRO A 122 3.46 -12.13 22.47
N PRO A 123 2.88 -13.20 23.06
CA PRO A 123 1.43 -13.26 23.28
C PRO A 123 1.00 -12.09 24.19
N PRO A 124 -0.16 -11.47 23.91
CA PRO A 124 -0.69 -10.41 24.76
C PRO A 124 -0.96 -10.99 26.15
N GLY A 125 -0.09 -10.68 27.11
CA GLY A 125 -0.16 -11.21 28.49
C GLY A 125 1.17 -11.72 29.07
N SER A 126 2.22 -11.90 28.26
CA SER A 126 3.56 -12.21 28.80
C SER A 126 4.25 -10.97 29.36
N ARG A 127 3.69 -10.40 30.43
CA ARG A 127 4.50 -9.69 31.42
C ARG A 127 5.32 -10.77 32.12
N VAL A 128 6.58 -10.92 31.74
CA VAL A 128 7.57 -11.65 32.54
C VAL A 128 7.66 -10.93 33.88
N GLY A 129 6.86 -11.41 34.84
CA GLY A 129 6.95 -10.99 36.22
C GLY A 129 8.28 -11.52 36.75
N HIS A 130 9.31 -10.68 36.74
CA HIS A 130 10.45 -10.83 37.63
C HIS A 130 9.94 -10.64 39.06
N ARG A 131 9.31 -11.67 39.63
CA ARG A 131 9.05 -11.74 41.07
C ARG A 131 10.31 -12.31 41.69
N THR A 132 11.21 -11.42 42.09
CA THR A 132 12.33 -11.72 42.98
C THR A 132 11.78 -12.41 44.22
N ALA A 133 12.12 -13.69 44.39
CA ALA A 133 11.89 -14.42 45.62
C ALA A 133 12.82 -13.84 46.70
N THR A 134 12.32 -12.93 47.52
CA THR A 134 12.93 -12.66 48.81
C THR A 134 12.58 -13.83 49.73
N SER A 135 13.47 -14.81 49.74
CA SER A 135 13.58 -15.78 50.82
C SER A 135 13.81 -15.01 52.12
N THR A 136 12.89 -15.10 53.07
CA THR A 136 13.14 -14.70 54.46
C THR A 136 12.37 -15.67 55.35
N GLU A 137 13.08 -16.73 55.71
CA GLU A 137 12.84 -17.51 56.93
C GLU A 137 12.84 -16.57 58.15
N PRO A 138 12.03 -16.82 59.19
CA PRO A 138 12.66 -17.36 60.40
C PRO A 138 11.80 -18.32 61.25
N ARG A 139 12.54 -19.27 61.85
CA ARG A 139 12.40 -20.00 63.13
C ARG A 139 11.11 -19.94 63.93
#